data_AF-A0A523UC49-F1
#
_entry.id   AF-A0A523UC49-F1
#
_cell.length_a   1.000
_cell.length_b   1.000
_cell.length_c   1.000
_cell.angle_alpha   90.00
_cell.angle_beta   90.00
_cell.angle_gamma   90.00
#
_symmetry.space_group_name_H-M   'P 1'
#
loop_
_entity.id
_entity.type
_entity.pdbx_description
1 polymer ?
#
loop_
_entity_poly.entity_id
_entity_poly.type
_entity_poly.pdbx_seq_one_letter_code
_entity_poly.pdbx_strand_id
1 'polypeptide(L)'
;DSRRFDIPVFVCLAGEDNNAPTPKSMGKGYTPEQAEASALMELIERFSHANSPQPQHFRKEIYDDVKNESIPFDYFFFIPDKEAKIPEENKAKFTELPFSWVPAYSLQQKRDFLIPYEWFADIQGTNGLSAGNTLEEAILQGLCEVVERHVSSIVTIKQKPAPTIDLATVKDPVAKDLLKRFLSRGIRMVFKDFSLDTGIPTVGGIAFDPSSFPNSEIVFCAGTATHPEKALIRVLTEIQQMAIDNFQQDYYAGGILPKFRTIQEAGYLLNEGDLVPIDSLPNVSESDMELEIERCTTALAAIGYEPLVINITHPTLKIPSVFVIIPGSEQYENLFCDLNTYYYIGRRFQHLGCFDSAISWYQKSISKHPASSCHSYMQIADCYRYLGKYQEAINNYKICFQCEPDRVMQISIYNSVLKCIEKLKAEVP
;
A
#
# COMPACT_ATOMS: atom_id res chain seq x y z
N ASP A 1 -0.61 -8.39 -22.68
CA ASP A 1 -1.56 -7.38 -23.17
C ASP A 1 -2.18 -7.85 -24.47
N SER A 2 -3.46 -8.20 -24.43
CA SER A 2 -4.25 -8.58 -25.61
C SER A 2 -4.53 -7.40 -26.55
N ARG A 3 -4.06 -6.19 -26.22
CA ARG A 3 -4.38 -4.91 -26.86
C ARG A 3 -5.87 -4.63 -26.91
N ARG A 4 -6.65 -5.29 -26.04
CA ARG A 4 -8.12 -5.22 -26.09
C ARG A 4 -8.59 -3.78 -26.13
N PHE A 5 -8.05 -2.89 -25.28
CA PHE A 5 -8.47 -1.48 -25.15
C PHE A 5 -7.52 -0.47 -25.80
N ASP A 6 -6.42 -0.93 -26.40
CA ASP A 6 -5.32 -0.09 -26.92
C ASP A 6 -4.73 0.88 -25.88
N ILE A 7 -4.82 0.54 -24.59
CA ILE A 7 -4.26 1.32 -23.48
C ILE A 7 -2.95 0.63 -23.06
N PRO A 8 -1.80 1.33 -23.09
CA PRO A 8 -0.49 0.72 -22.91
C PRO A 8 -0.24 0.28 -21.46
N VAL A 9 0.30 -0.93 -21.32
CA VAL A 9 0.79 -1.46 -20.05
C VAL A 9 2.15 -2.10 -20.27
N PHE A 10 3.12 -1.74 -19.44
CA PHE A 10 4.49 -2.23 -19.51
C PHE A 10 4.88 -2.98 -18.25
N VAL A 11 5.81 -3.91 -18.39
CA VAL A 11 6.44 -4.60 -17.28
C VAL A 11 7.93 -4.28 -17.32
N CYS A 12 8.47 -3.74 -16.24
CA CYS A 12 9.91 -3.58 -16.07
C CYS A 12 10.42 -4.75 -15.23
N LEU A 13 11.43 -5.46 -15.75
CA LEU A 13 12.11 -6.54 -15.06
C LEU A 13 13.47 -6.03 -14.60
N ALA A 14 13.75 -6.19 -13.32
CA ALA A 14 15.04 -5.86 -12.77
C ALA A 14 16.12 -6.85 -13.23
N GLY A 15 17.35 -6.36 -13.39
CA GLY A 15 18.53 -7.21 -13.56
C GLY A 15 18.87 -7.99 -12.27
N GLU A 16 19.75 -8.98 -12.41
CA GLU A 16 20.16 -9.89 -11.31
C GLU A 16 20.78 -9.16 -10.11
N ASP A 17 21.39 -7.99 -10.34
CA ASP A 17 22.03 -7.17 -9.31
C ASP A 17 21.04 -6.35 -8.46
N ASN A 18 19.72 -6.41 -8.75
CA ASN A 18 18.71 -5.70 -7.99
C ASN A 18 18.28 -6.49 -6.73
N ASN A 19 18.46 -5.88 -5.56
CA ASN A 19 18.06 -6.42 -4.26
C ASN A 19 16.68 -5.94 -3.78
N ALA A 20 15.93 -5.19 -4.59
CA ALA A 20 14.58 -4.77 -4.27
C ALA A 20 13.70 -6.00 -4.03
N PRO A 21 12.81 -5.99 -3.01
CA PRO A 21 11.97 -7.15 -2.65
C PRO A 21 11.16 -7.73 -3.81
N THR A 22 10.79 -6.89 -4.78
CA THR A 22 10.09 -7.28 -6.00
C THR A 22 10.91 -6.89 -7.24
N PRO A 23 11.54 -7.84 -7.95
CA PRO A 23 12.35 -7.55 -9.14
C PRO A 23 11.49 -7.31 -10.40
N LYS A 24 10.20 -6.99 -10.21
CA LYS A 24 9.22 -6.72 -11.27
C LYS A 24 8.36 -5.55 -10.83
N SER A 25 8.22 -4.57 -11.70
CA SER A 25 7.24 -3.49 -11.59
C SER A 25 6.37 -3.45 -12.84
N MET A 26 5.22 -2.79 -12.74
CA MET A 26 4.33 -2.59 -13.88
C MET A 26 4.05 -1.10 -14.07
N GLY A 27 3.91 -0.68 -15.31
CA GLY A 27 3.66 0.72 -15.64
C GLY A 27 2.37 0.90 -16.41
N LYS A 28 1.68 1.99 -16.11
CA LYS A 28 0.41 2.37 -16.72
C LYS A 28 0.46 3.82 -17.19
N GLY A 29 -0.23 4.12 -18.28
CA GLY A 29 -0.24 5.46 -18.86
C GLY A 29 -1.21 5.58 -20.03
N TYR A 30 -1.49 6.83 -20.44
CA TYR A 30 -2.28 7.08 -21.64
C TYR A 30 -1.48 6.81 -22.92
N THR A 31 -0.19 7.12 -22.91
CA THR A 31 0.75 6.87 -24.01
C THR A 31 1.77 5.80 -23.64
N PRO A 32 2.39 5.14 -24.63
CA PRO A 32 3.45 4.16 -24.37
C PRO A 32 4.59 4.72 -23.52
N GLU A 33 5.04 5.94 -23.81
CA GLU A 33 6.14 6.60 -23.10
C GLU A 33 5.81 6.82 -21.63
N GLN A 34 4.56 7.23 -21.33
CA GLN A 34 4.10 7.38 -19.95
C GLN A 34 4.05 6.04 -19.23
N ALA A 35 3.58 4.98 -19.88
CA ALA A 35 3.51 3.65 -19.28
C ALA A 35 4.91 3.04 -19.06
N GLU A 36 5.86 3.27 -19.98
CA GLU A 36 7.27 2.88 -19.80
C GLU A 36 7.92 3.62 -18.64
N ALA A 37 7.74 4.95 -18.58
CA ALA A 37 8.24 5.78 -17.48
C ALA A 37 7.65 5.31 -16.14
N SER A 38 6.34 5.08 -16.07
CA SER A 38 5.67 4.56 -14.87
C SER A 38 6.28 3.23 -14.40
N ALA A 39 6.55 2.29 -15.31
CA ALA A 39 7.14 1.00 -14.94
C ALA A 39 8.55 1.17 -14.36
N LEU A 40 9.36 2.05 -14.96
CA LEU A 40 10.72 2.32 -14.51
C LEU A 40 10.74 3.04 -13.17
N MET A 41 9.87 4.04 -12.97
CA MET A 41 9.81 4.83 -11.73
C MET A 41 9.32 4.01 -10.54
N GLU A 42 8.37 3.09 -10.73
CA GLU A 42 7.96 2.11 -9.71
C GLU A 42 9.11 1.16 -9.34
N LEU A 43 10.00 0.82 -10.29
CA LEU A 43 11.20 0.04 -9.94
C LEU A 43 12.19 0.87 -9.11
N ILE A 44 12.37 2.14 -9.49
CA ILE A 44 13.31 3.06 -8.84
C ILE A 44 12.88 3.36 -7.40
N GLU A 45 11.61 3.60 -7.12
CA GLU A 45 11.15 3.88 -5.75
C GLU A 45 11.40 2.66 -4.83
N ARG A 46 11.15 1.45 -5.31
CA ARG A 46 11.36 0.19 -4.56
C ARG A 46 12.85 -0.08 -4.35
N PHE A 47 13.66 0.12 -5.38
CA PHE A 47 15.11 0.01 -5.27
C PHE A 47 15.67 1.05 -4.29
N SER A 48 15.20 2.29 -4.38
CA SER A 48 15.59 3.39 -3.50
C SER A 48 15.25 3.05 -2.05
N HIS A 49 14.04 2.59 -1.77
CA HIS A 49 13.60 2.19 -0.43
C HIS A 49 14.41 1.01 0.15
N ALA A 50 14.79 0.04 -0.69
CA ALA A 50 15.58 -1.10 -0.26
C ALA A 50 17.05 -0.73 0.07
N ASN A 51 17.56 0.37 -0.49
CA ASN A 51 18.96 0.77 -0.38
C ASN A 51 19.17 2.14 0.30
N SER A 52 18.10 2.80 0.74
CA SER A 52 18.12 4.12 1.35
C SER A 52 16.92 4.31 2.29
N PRO A 53 17.05 5.08 3.39
CA PRO A 53 18.17 5.97 3.69
C PRO A 53 19.46 5.22 4.08
N GLN A 54 20.60 5.85 3.84
CA GLN A 54 21.90 5.20 3.99
C GLN A 54 22.29 5.00 5.46
N PRO A 55 23.10 3.98 5.80
CA PRO A 55 23.45 3.63 7.17
C PRO A 55 23.93 4.79 8.07
N GLN A 56 24.68 5.72 7.49
CA GLN A 56 25.21 6.91 8.18
C GLN A 56 24.16 7.94 8.60
N HIS A 57 22.94 7.87 8.06
CA HIS A 57 21.82 8.73 8.45
C HIS A 57 20.95 8.09 9.54
N PHE A 58 21.28 6.85 9.97
CA PHE A 58 20.58 6.20 11.08
C PHE A 58 21.29 6.46 12.40
N ARG A 59 20.54 6.96 13.37
CA ARG A 59 20.90 6.82 14.79
C ARG A 59 20.26 5.54 15.32
N LYS A 60 21.06 4.55 15.73
CA LYS A 60 20.54 3.30 16.32
C LYS A 60 20.43 3.45 17.83
N GLU A 61 19.25 3.83 18.29
CA GLU A 61 19.01 4.25 19.67
C GLU A 61 17.64 3.78 20.16
N ILE A 62 17.43 3.81 21.48
CA ILE A 62 16.11 3.61 22.09
C ILE A 62 15.34 4.94 22.12
N TYR A 63 14.02 4.89 22.33
CA TYR A 63 13.18 6.09 22.29
C TYR A 63 13.63 7.19 23.26
N ASP A 64 14.05 6.82 24.47
CA ASP A 64 14.40 7.79 25.51
C ASP A 64 15.58 8.70 25.14
N ASP A 65 16.48 8.23 24.26
CA ASP A 65 17.66 8.98 23.81
C ASP A 65 17.30 10.06 22.77
N VAL A 66 16.17 9.91 22.07
CA VAL A 66 15.76 10.77 20.94
C VAL A 66 14.42 11.48 21.14
N LYS A 67 13.71 11.23 22.24
CA LYS A 67 12.32 11.70 22.46
C LYS A 67 12.09 13.20 22.30
N ASN A 68 13.11 14.03 22.49
CA ASN A 68 13.03 15.48 22.34
C ASN A 68 13.14 15.94 20.87
N GLU A 69 13.58 15.07 19.98
CA GLU A 69 13.74 15.30 18.54
C GLU A 69 12.65 14.57 17.72
N SER A 70 11.84 13.73 18.35
CA SER A 70 10.84 12.91 17.69
C SER A 70 9.48 13.59 17.57
N ILE A 71 8.62 13.04 16.70
CA ILE A 71 7.17 13.35 16.72
C ILE A 71 6.54 12.91 18.06
N PRO A 72 5.31 13.38 18.39
CA PRO A 72 4.59 12.94 19.59
C PRO A 72 4.51 11.41 19.68
N PHE A 73 4.80 10.86 20.86
CA PHE A 73 4.95 9.41 21.06
C PHE A 73 3.73 8.59 20.62
N ASP A 74 2.52 9.10 20.83
CA ASP A 74 1.29 8.40 20.47
C ASP A 74 1.14 8.21 18.95
N TYR A 75 1.77 9.06 18.12
CA TYR A 75 1.69 8.93 16.66
C TYR A 75 2.34 7.64 16.16
N PHE A 76 3.30 7.07 16.89
CA PHE A 76 3.88 5.77 16.55
C PHE A 76 2.86 4.63 16.60
N PHE A 77 1.77 4.81 17.35
CA PHE A 77 0.84 3.72 17.62
C PHE A 77 -0.56 3.94 17.03
N PHE A 78 -0.72 4.92 16.16
CA PHE A 78 -1.94 5.07 15.35
C PHE A 78 -1.96 4.02 14.23
N ILE A 79 -2.20 2.76 14.63
CA ILE A 79 -2.13 1.57 13.77
C ILE A 79 -3.43 0.74 13.93
N PRO A 80 -4.16 0.44 12.84
CA PRO A 80 -4.04 1.03 11.51
C PRO A 80 -4.65 2.45 11.43
N ASP A 81 -5.37 2.87 12.47
CA ASP A 81 -6.14 4.11 12.49
C ASP A 81 -5.77 5.03 13.68
N LYS A 82 -6.20 6.29 13.59
CA LYS A 82 -5.89 7.34 14.58
C LYS A 82 -6.60 7.17 15.94
N GLU A 83 -7.59 6.28 16.04
CA GLU A 83 -8.34 5.99 17.27
C GLU A 83 -7.86 4.69 17.95
N ALA A 84 -6.82 4.06 17.43
CA ALA A 84 -6.28 2.81 17.95
C ALA A 84 -5.93 2.91 19.44
N LYS A 85 -6.41 1.94 20.23
CA LYS A 85 -6.13 1.84 21.67
C LYS A 85 -5.01 0.86 21.93
N ILE A 86 -3.95 1.36 22.56
CA ILE A 86 -2.66 0.66 22.59
C ILE A 86 -2.35 0.27 24.03
N PRO A 87 -2.12 -1.03 24.31
CA PRO A 87 -1.75 -1.49 25.64
C PRO A 87 -0.49 -0.79 26.16
N GLU A 88 -0.50 -0.36 27.42
CA GLU A 88 0.67 0.26 28.06
C GLU A 88 1.89 -0.66 28.07
N GLU A 89 1.70 -1.99 28.13
CA GLU A 89 2.81 -2.95 28.02
C GLU A 89 3.52 -2.85 26.65
N ASN A 90 2.79 -2.51 25.59
CA ASN A 90 3.33 -2.39 24.25
C ASN A 90 4.09 -1.07 24.10
N LYS A 91 3.53 0.03 24.63
CA LYS A 91 4.20 1.33 24.69
C LYS A 91 5.52 1.23 25.47
N ALA A 92 5.47 0.65 26.68
CA ALA A 92 6.65 0.42 27.50
C ALA A 92 7.69 -0.43 26.74
N LYS A 93 7.26 -1.55 26.13
CA LYS A 93 8.20 -2.41 25.41
C LYS A 93 8.82 -1.74 24.20
N PHE A 94 8.06 -0.94 23.46
CA PHE A 94 8.58 -0.15 22.35
C PHE A 94 9.74 0.74 22.78
N THR A 95 9.64 1.41 23.94
CA THR A 95 10.71 2.31 24.42
C THR A 95 12.02 1.60 24.74
N GLU A 96 11.99 0.29 25.02
CA GLU A 96 13.18 -0.52 25.29
C GLU A 96 13.88 -1.03 24.02
N LEU A 97 13.21 -0.97 22.87
CA LEU A 97 13.71 -1.54 21.63
C LEU A 97 14.56 -0.52 20.86
N PRO A 98 15.74 -0.91 20.37
CA PRO A 98 16.51 -0.04 19.50
C PRO A 98 15.85 0.04 18.12
N PHE A 99 15.76 1.25 17.58
CA PHE A 99 15.32 1.53 16.21
C PHE A 99 16.38 2.33 15.47
N SER A 100 16.33 2.28 14.14
CA SER A 100 17.08 3.20 13.30
C SER A 100 16.25 4.48 13.15
N TRP A 101 16.68 5.54 13.81
CA TRP A 101 16.03 6.84 13.78
C TRP A 101 16.52 7.66 12.60
N VAL A 102 15.59 8.12 11.77
CA VAL A 102 15.86 8.92 10.57
C VAL A 102 15.16 10.27 10.63
N PRO A 103 15.74 11.32 10.02
CA PRO A 103 15.03 12.57 9.80
C PRO A 103 13.88 12.34 8.80
N ALA A 104 12.68 12.72 9.22
CA ALA A 104 11.51 12.86 8.37
C ALA A 104 11.01 14.30 8.44
N TYR A 105 10.87 14.92 7.29
CA TYR A 105 10.42 16.30 7.18
C TYR A 105 8.91 16.38 7.35
N SER A 106 8.45 17.12 8.35
CA SER A 106 7.04 17.41 8.54
C SER A 106 6.59 18.48 7.55
N LEU A 107 5.63 18.14 6.69
CA LEU A 107 5.10 19.08 5.71
C LEU A 107 4.29 20.20 6.36
N GLN A 108 3.66 19.94 7.52
CA GLN A 108 2.87 20.93 8.24
C GLN A 108 3.76 21.87 9.06
N GLN A 109 4.71 21.32 9.82
CA GLN A 109 5.56 22.09 10.74
C GLN A 109 6.85 22.59 10.09
N LYS A 110 7.12 22.17 8.85
CA LYS A 110 8.25 22.63 8.01
C LYS A 110 9.60 22.45 8.70
N ARG A 111 9.79 21.30 9.35
CA ARG A 111 11.04 20.91 10.03
C ARG A 111 11.17 19.40 10.12
N ASP A 112 12.40 18.95 10.36
CA ASP A 112 12.68 17.54 10.57
C ASP A 112 12.29 17.07 11.99
N PHE A 113 11.86 15.82 12.03
CA PHE A 113 11.68 15.02 13.23
C PHE A 113 12.37 13.68 13.07
N LEU A 114 12.86 13.12 14.18
CA LEU A 114 13.33 11.75 14.19
C LEU A 114 12.15 10.77 14.30
N ILE A 115 12.11 9.79 13.40
CA ILE A 115 11.13 8.70 13.43
C ILE A 115 11.80 7.31 13.38
N PRO A 116 11.20 6.29 14.01
CA PRO A 116 11.72 4.92 13.99
C PRO A 116 11.44 4.29 12.61
N TYR A 117 12.45 4.27 11.73
CA TYR A 117 12.27 3.89 10.33
C TYR A 117 11.65 2.51 10.15
N GLU A 118 12.21 1.48 10.80
CA GLU A 118 11.73 0.11 10.62
C GLU A 118 10.31 -0.08 11.13
N TRP A 119 9.90 0.69 12.15
CA TRP A 119 8.55 0.63 12.68
C TRP A 119 7.53 1.10 11.64
N PHE A 120 7.74 2.27 11.03
CA PHE A 120 6.84 2.77 10.00
C PHE A 120 6.94 2.00 8.68
N ALA A 121 8.14 1.52 8.31
CA ALA A 121 8.32 0.69 7.12
C ALA A 121 7.58 -0.66 7.25
N ASP A 122 7.63 -1.31 8.42
CA ASP A 122 6.86 -2.54 8.66
C ASP A 122 5.34 -2.30 8.63
N ILE A 123 4.88 -1.13 9.12
CA ILE A 123 3.46 -0.77 9.14
C ILE A 123 2.94 -0.45 7.74
N GLN A 124 3.60 0.45 7.01
CA GLN A 124 3.11 0.95 5.74
C GLN A 124 3.50 0.09 4.53
N GLY A 125 4.51 -0.76 4.67
CA GLY A 125 5.04 -1.56 3.56
C GLY A 125 5.50 -0.67 2.41
N THR A 126 4.83 -0.79 1.26
CA THR A 126 5.12 0.02 0.06
C THR A 126 4.29 1.29 -0.06
N ASN A 127 3.28 1.48 0.80
CA ASN A 127 2.38 2.63 0.74
C ASN A 127 3.14 3.94 0.93
N GLY A 128 2.95 4.89 0.01
CA GLY A 128 3.59 6.20 0.08
C GLY A 128 5.03 6.23 -0.39
N LEU A 129 5.57 5.11 -0.91
CA LEU A 129 6.77 5.15 -1.72
C LEU A 129 6.47 5.83 -3.05
N SER A 130 7.36 6.72 -3.47
CA SER A 130 7.23 7.35 -4.77
C SER A 130 8.56 7.83 -5.31
N ALA A 131 8.76 7.72 -6.61
CA ALA A 131 9.81 8.41 -7.34
C ALA A 131 9.21 9.41 -8.35
N GLY A 132 9.93 10.50 -8.61
CA GLY A 132 9.49 11.58 -9.50
C GLY A 132 10.64 12.22 -10.27
N ASN A 133 10.31 13.09 -11.24
CA ASN A 133 11.32 13.90 -11.93
C ASN A 133 11.88 15.00 -11.01
N THR A 134 11.07 15.43 -10.04
CA THR A 134 11.43 16.38 -8.99
C THR A 134 11.08 15.81 -7.61
N LEU A 135 11.60 16.42 -6.55
CA LEU A 135 11.25 16.01 -5.19
C LEU A 135 9.78 16.30 -4.89
N GLU A 136 9.28 17.44 -5.38
CA GLU A 136 7.90 17.88 -5.24
C GLU A 136 6.93 16.89 -5.90
N GLU A 137 7.24 16.43 -7.12
CA GLU A 137 6.44 15.43 -7.81
C GLU A 137 6.38 14.10 -7.03
N ALA A 138 7.53 13.64 -6.52
CA ALA A 138 7.61 12.41 -5.72
C ALA A 138 6.80 12.55 -4.41
N ILE A 139 6.90 13.69 -3.73
CA ILE A 139 6.12 13.99 -2.51
C ILE A 139 4.62 13.99 -2.83
N LEU A 140 4.22 14.67 -3.88
CA LEU A 140 2.81 14.81 -4.23
C LEU A 140 2.19 13.47 -4.61
N GLN A 141 2.91 12.65 -5.36
CA GLN A 141 2.47 11.31 -5.72
C GLN A 141 2.42 10.38 -4.50
N GLY A 142 3.40 10.43 -3.59
CA GLY A 142 3.38 9.69 -2.33
C GLY A 142 2.21 10.10 -1.42
N LEU A 143 1.94 11.41 -1.29
CA LEU A 143 0.77 11.91 -0.56
C LEU A 143 -0.54 11.38 -1.15
N CYS A 144 -0.69 11.48 -2.47
CA CYS A 144 -1.87 11.01 -3.17
C CYS A 144 -2.07 9.51 -2.95
N GLU A 145 -1.01 8.70 -3.01
CA GLU A 145 -1.10 7.26 -2.76
C GLU A 145 -1.53 6.95 -1.32
N VAL A 146 -0.94 7.58 -0.30
CA VAL A 146 -1.35 7.32 1.09
C VAL A 146 -2.83 7.68 1.30
N VAL A 147 -3.30 8.78 0.71
CA VAL A 147 -4.71 9.18 0.75
C VAL A 147 -5.60 8.18 -0.01
N GLU A 148 -5.19 7.75 -1.20
CA GLU A 148 -5.88 6.72 -2.00
C GLU A 148 -6.11 5.46 -1.18
N ARG A 149 -5.05 4.96 -0.52
CA ARG A 149 -5.14 3.76 0.32
C ARG A 149 -6.00 4.00 1.55
N HIS A 150 -5.87 5.16 2.19
CA HIS A 150 -6.66 5.52 3.36
C HIS A 150 -8.17 5.48 3.10
N VAL A 151 -8.62 6.22 2.08
CA VAL A 151 -10.06 6.32 1.80
C VAL A 151 -10.61 5.03 1.23
N SER A 152 -9.83 4.32 0.40
CA SER A 152 -10.23 3.02 -0.11
C SER A 152 -10.41 2.01 1.03
N SER A 153 -9.53 2.05 2.02
CA SER A 153 -9.64 1.21 3.23
C SER A 153 -10.94 1.48 3.97
N ILE A 154 -11.25 2.75 4.25
CA ILE A 154 -12.48 3.13 4.96
C ILE A 154 -13.72 2.71 4.17
N VAL A 155 -13.77 3.02 2.88
CA VAL A 155 -14.93 2.73 2.04
C VAL A 155 -15.17 1.23 1.94
N THR A 156 -14.11 0.45 1.77
CA THR A 156 -14.20 -1.00 1.63
C THR A 156 -14.54 -1.71 2.93
N ILE A 157 -13.81 -1.44 4.03
CA ILE A 157 -14.04 -2.10 5.33
C ILE A 157 -15.44 -1.82 5.83
N LYS A 158 -15.87 -0.56 5.74
CA LYS A 158 -17.16 -0.10 6.28
C LYS A 158 -18.30 -0.22 5.27
N GLN A 159 -18.01 -0.68 4.04
CA GLN A 159 -18.92 -0.63 2.88
C GLN A 159 -19.65 0.72 2.79
N LYS A 160 -18.90 1.81 3.03
CA LYS A 160 -19.46 3.15 3.17
C LYS A 160 -20.08 3.56 1.83
N PRO A 161 -21.36 3.97 1.80
CA PRO A 161 -21.96 4.49 0.57
C PRO A 161 -21.18 5.71 0.09
N ALA A 162 -20.84 5.70 -1.21
CA ALA A 162 -20.15 6.79 -1.89
C ALA A 162 -20.98 7.28 -3.09
N PRO A 163 -21.07 8.61 -3.33
CA PRO A 163 -21.79 9.18 -4.47
C PRO A 163 -21.27 8.64 -5.80
N THR A 164 -22.16 8.47 -6.78
CA THR A 164 -21.77 8.01 -8.13
C THR A 164 -21.45 9.21 -9.01
N ILE A 165 -20.32 9.17 -9.71
CA ILE A 165 -19.86 10.26 -10.57
C ILE A 165 -20.59 10.19 -11.92
N ASP A 166 -21.17 11.31 -12.36
CA ASP A 166 -21.76 11.46 -13.69
C ASP A 166 -20.67 11.59 -14.75
N LEU A 167 -20.46 10.53 -15.52
CA LEU A 167 -19.46 10.50 -16.60
C LEU A 167 -19.76 11.48 -17.74
N ALA A 168 -20.99 11.98 -17.88
CA ALA A 168 -21.33 13.01 -18.87
C ALA A 168 -20.71 14.38 -18.54
N THR A 169 -20.30 14.58 -17.30
CA THR A 169 -19.74 15.86 -16.81
C THR A 169 -18.23 15.98 -16.99
N VAL A 170 -17.56 14.87 -17.33
CA VAL A 170 -16.12 14.82 -17.61
C VAL A 170 -15.78 15.70 -18.81
N LYS A 171 -14.69 16.48 -18.71
CA LYS A 171 -14.26 17.45 -19.73
C LYS A 171 -12.90 17.10 -20.34
N ASP A 172 -11.95 16.58 -19.55
CA ASP A 172 -10.58 16.26 -19.97
C ASP A 172 -10.59 15.28 -21.17
N PRO A 173 -9.87 15.61 -22.25
CA PRO A 173 -9.90 14.83 -23.48
C PRO A 173 -9.32 13.43 -23.32
N VAL A 174 -8.32 13.24 -22.47
CA VAL A 174 -7.70 11.94 -22.17
C VAL A 174 -8.70 11.07 -21.41
N ALA A 175 -9.35 11.62 -20.38
CA ALA A 175 -10.38 10.90 -19.62
C ALA A 175 -11.54 10.45 -20.54
N LYS A 176 -12.02 11.34 -21.41
CA LYS A 176 -13.07 11.04 -22.39
C LYS A 176 -12.68 9.93 -23.36
N ASP A 177 -11.46 9.99 -23.89
CA ASP A 177 -10.97 8.97 -24.82
C ASP A 177 -10.86 7.60 -24.15
N LEU A 178 -10.30 7.54 -22.94
CA LEU A 178 -10.22 6.32 -22.14
C LEU A 178 -11.62 5.74 -21.86
N LEU A 179 -12.56 6.55 -21.36
CA LEU A 179 -13.94 6.13 -21.13
C LEU A 179 -14.58 5.55 -22.40
N LYS A 180 -14.42 6.25 -23.54
CA LYS A 180 -14.92 5.80 -24.83
C LYS A 180 -14.39 4.44 -25.22
N ARG A 181 -13.09 4.16 -24.99
CA ARG A 181 -12.46 2.87 -25.34
C ARG A 181 -13.05 1.71 -24.55
N PHE A 182 -13.35 1.89 -23.27
CA PHE A 182 -14.01 0.88 -22.44
C PHE A 182 -15.49 0.70 -22.82
N LEU A 183 -16.24 1.81 -22.93
CA LEU A 183 -17.68 1.78 -23.25
C LEU A 183 -17.96 1.18 -24.63
N SER A 184 -17.12 1.49 -25.63
CA SER A 184 -17.29 0.94 -27.00
C SER A 184 -17.08 -0.57 -27.07
N ARG A 185 -16.55 -1.18 -26.00
CA ARG A 185 -16.30 -2.63 -25.87
C ARG A 185 -17.27 -3.31 -24.92
N GLY A 186 -18.34 -2.60 -24.54
CA GLY A 186 -19.40 -3.13 -23.68
C GLY A 186 -19.01 -3.31 -22.22
N ILE A 187 -17.88 -2.74 -21.78
CA ILE A 187 -17.46 -2.82 -20.38
C ILE A 187 -18.40 -1.96 -19.54
N ARG A 188 -19.01 -2.58 -18.53
CA ARG A 188 -19.79 -1.85 -17.53
C ARG A 188 -18.81 -1.27 -16.52
N MET A 189 -18.95 0.02 -16.25
CA MET A 189 -18.13 0.73 -15.27
C MET A 189 -19.01 1.62 -14.38
N VAL A 190 -18.67 1.69 -13.10
CA VAL A 190 -19.25 2.65 -12.15
C VAL A 190 -18.09 3.34 -11.42
N PHE A 191 -18.13 4.66 -11.36
CA PHE A 191 -17.13 5.46 -10.65
C PHE A 191 -17.79 6.20 -9.50
N LYS A 192 -17.10 6.26 -8.37
CA LYS A 192 -17.60 6.82 -7.12
C LYS A 192 -16.63 7.83 -6.54
N ASP A 193 -17.19 8.85 -5.89
CA ASP A 193 -16.42 9.82 -5.12
C ASP A 193 -15.95 9.17 -3.80
N PHE A 194 -14.66 8.88 -3.74
CA PHE A 194 -13.99 8.29 -2.58
C PHE A 194 -13.27 9.37 -1.74
N SER A 195 -13.44 10.66 -2.04
CA SER A 195 -12.67 11.74 -1.40
C SER A 195 -12.92 11.85 0.12
N LEU A 196 -14.08 11.38 0.59
CA LEU A 196 -14.51 11.45 2.00
C LEU A 196 -14.34 12.89 2.56
N ASP A 197 -13.75 13.02 3.74
CA ASP A 197 -13.44 14.29 4.42
C ASP A 197 -11.99 14.75 4.19
N THR A 198 -11.23 14.07 3.33
CA THR A 198 -9.78 14.35 3.15
C THR A 198 -9.50 15.67 2.44
N GLY A 199 -10.49 16.21 1.71
CA GLY A 199 -10.32 17.41 0.90
C GLY A 199 -9.42 17.22 -0.34
N ILE A 200 -9.07 15.98 -0.68
CA ILE A 200 -8.25 15.62 -1.85
C ILE A 200 -9.09 14.68 -2.73
N PRO A 201 -9.14 14.88 -4.06
CA PRO A 201 -10.02 14.08 -4.89
C PRO A 201 -9.51 12.65 -5.05
N THR A 202 -10.35 11.70 -4.65
CA THR A 202 -10.15 10.27 -4.92
C THR A 202 -11.35 9.71 -5.67
N VAL A 203 -11.08 8.95 -6.72
CA VAL A 203 -12.08 8.23 -7.48
C VAL A 203 -11.92 6.74 -7.21
N GLY A 204 -12.99 6.07 -6.78
CA GLY A 204 -13.08 4.61 -6.81
C GLY A 204 -13.77 4.17 -8.11
N GLY A 205 -13.27 3.14 -8.77
CA GLY A 205 -13.85 2.63 -10.03
C GLY A 205 -13.95 1.12 -10.04
N ILE A 206 -15.14 0.63 -10.40
CA ILE A 206 -15.40 -0.79 -10.60
C ILE A 206 -15.76 -1.05 -12.06
N ALA A 207 -15.17 -2.09 -12.66
CA ALA A 207 -15.36 -2.45 -14.05
C ALA A 207 -15.47 -3.97 -14.24
N PHE A 208 -16.35 -4.40 -15.14
CA PHE A 208 -16.42 -5.79 -15.58
C PHE A 208 -17.03 -5.90 -16.98
N ASP A 209 -16.76 -7.03 -17.65
CA ASP A 209 -17.32 -7.36 -18.95
C ASP A 209 -18.59 -8.22 -18.80
N PRO A 210 -19.79 -7.68 -19.06
CA PRO A 210 -21.03 -8.44 -18.93
C PRO A 210 -21.14 -9.61 -19.92
N SER A 211 -20.40 -9.59 -21.04
CA SER A 211 -20.48 -10.64 -22.06
C SER A 211 -19.70 -11.90 -21.69
N SER A 212 -18.68 -11.77 -20.84
CA SER A 212 -17.85 -12.88 -20.37
C SER A 212 -18.09 -13.24 -18.90
N PHE A 213 -18.74 -12.38 -18.11
CA PHE A 213 -19.10 -12.68 -16.73
C PHE A 213 -20.11 -13.85 -16.64
N PRO A 214 -20.00 -14.79 -15.68
CA PRO A 214 -19.12 -14.81 -14.51
C PRO A 214 -17.72 -15.41 -14.74
N ASN A 215 -17.36 -15.77 -15.97
CA ASN A 215 -16.04 -16.35 -16.26
C ASN A 215 -14.92 -15.30 -16.30
N SER A 216 -15.26 -14.01 -16.21
CA SER A 216 -14.32 -12.91 -16.11
C SER A 216 -14.37 -12.22 -14.73
N GLU A 217 -13.26 -11.63 -14.31
CA GLU A 217 -13.08 -10.88 -13.07
C GLU A 217 -13.89 -9.57 -13.04
N ILE A 218 -14.18 -9.14 -11.82
CA ILE A 218 -14.59 -7.78 -11.50
C ILE A 218 -13.34 -7.04 -11.04
N VAL A 219 -12.97 -5.97 -11.75
CA VAL A 219 -11.80 -5.16 -11.39
C VAL A 219 -12.28 -3.96 -10.60
N PHE A 220 -11.67 -3.75 -9.43
CA PHE A 220 -11.92 -2.61 -8.56
C PHE A 220 -10.59 -1.91 -8.27
N CYS A 221 -10.52 -0.63 -8.62
CA CYS A 221 -9.34 0.21 -8.47
C CYS A 221 -9.74 1.53 -7.81
N ALA A 222 -8.76 2.24 -7.25
CA ALA A 222 -8.92 3.61 -6.80
C ALA A 222 -7.80 4.48 -7.38
N GLY A 223 -8.00 5.79 -7.37
CA GLY A 223 -7.08 6.75 -7.95
C GLY A 223 -7.21 8.08 -7.24
N THR A 224 -6.12 8.57 -6.65
CA THR A 224 -6.04 9.93 -6.08
C THR A 224 -5.11 10.78 -6.92
N ALA A 225 -5.48 12.03 -7.12
CA ALA A 225 -4.63 13.06 -7.70
C ALA A 225 -5.02 14.41 -7.07
N THR A 226 -4.44 15.50 -7.53
CA THR A 226 -4.83 16.85 -7.10
C THR A 226 -6.03 17.40 -7.85
N HIS A 227 -6.27 16.89 -9.07
CA HIS A 227 -7.40 17.22 -9.93
C HIS A 227 -8.34 16.01 -10.12
N PRO A 228 -9.67 16.14 -9.96
CA PRO A 228 -10.62 15.02 -10.06
C PRO A 228 -10.52 14.20 -11.35
N GLU A 229 -10.38 14.87 -12.50
CA GLU A 229 -10.29 14.17 -13.79
C GLU A 229 -8.94 13.45 -13.98
N LYS A 230 -7.87 13.88 -13.30
CA LYS A 230 -6.60 13.15 -13.27
C LYS A 230 -6.70 11.92 -12.37
N ALA A 231 -7.41 12.01 -11.25
CA ALA A 231 -7.76 10.87 -10.41
C ALA A 231 -8.56 9.83 -11.22
N LEU A 232 -9.56 10.25 -12.01
CA LEU A 232 -10.30 9.36 -12.90
C LEU A 232 -9.40 8.68 -13.96
N ILE A 233 -8.47 9.42 -14.58
CA ILE A 233 -7.52 8.84 -15.55
C ILE A 233 -6.67 7.75 -14.89
N ARG A 234 -6.17 7.98 -13.66
CA ARG A 234 -5.41 6.98 -12.92
C ARG A 234 -6.21 5.69 -12.75
N VAL A 235 -7.45 5.78 -12.27
CA VAL A 235 -8.35 4.63 -12.11
C VAL A 235 -8.55 3.89 -13.43
N LEU A 236 -8.82 4.60 -14.52
CA LEU A 236 -9.03 3.98 -15.84
C LEU A 236 -7.80 3.23 -16.34
N THR A 237 -6.61 3.81 -16.19
CA THR A 237 -5.35 3.16 -16.57
C THR A 237 -5.00 1.98 -15.67
N GLU A 238 -5.41 2.02 -14.40
CA GLU A 238 -5.21 0.91 -13.45
C GLU A 238 -6.15 -0.25 -13.70
N ILE A 239 -7.42 0.04 -14.04
CA ILE A 239 -8.37 -0.99 -14.48
C ILE A 239 -7.78 -1.76 -15.67
N GLN A 240 -7.18 -1.06 -16.64
CA GLN A 240 -6.48 -1.70 -17.74
C GLN A 240 -5.31 -2.57 -17.27
N GLN A 241 -4.47 -2.05 -16.39
CA GLN A 241 -3.30 -2.76 -15.85
C GLN A 241 -3.70 -4.04 -15.10
N MET A 242 -4.86 -4.05 -14.46
CA MET A 242 -5.39 -5.26 -13.82
C MET A 242 -6.07 -6.21 -14.83
N ALA A 243 -6.58 -5.69 -15.95
CA ALA A 243 -7.34 -6.44 -16.96
C ALA A 243 -6.50 -6.97 -18.15
N ILE A 244 -5.16 -7.04 -18.03
CA ILE A 244 -4.20 -7.34 -19.12
C ILE A 244 -4.55 -8.60 -19.95
N ASP A 245 -5.26 -9.56 -19.36
CA ASP A 245 -5.73 -10.79 -20.02
C ASP A 245 -7.26 -10.91 -20.03
N ASN A 246 -7.95 -9.93 -20.60
CA ASN A 246 -9.40 -9.97 -20.88
C ASN A 246 -10.29 -10.16 -19.64
N PHE A 247 -9.87 -9.67 -18.48
CA PHE A 247 -10.52 -10.00 -17.21
C PHE A 247 -10.62 -11.52 -17.00
N GLN A 248 -9.79 -12.39 -17.59
CA GLN A 248 -9.87 -13.83 -17.31
C GLN A 248 -9.66 -14.09 -15.82
N GLN A 249 -10.37 -15.08 -15.25
CA GLN A 249 -10.19 -15.51 -13.87
C GLN A 249 -8.78 -16.11 -13.66
N ASP A 250 -7.77 -15.25 -13.57
CA ASP A 250 -6.52 -15.55 -12.91
C ASP A 250 -6.63 -14.93 -11.53
N TYR A 251 -7.12 -15.73 -10.58
CA TYR A 251 -7.33 -15.31 -9.19
C TYR A 251 -5.99 -14.95 -8.53
N TYR A 252 -5.40 -13.81 -8.89
CA TYR A 252 -4.21 -13.24 -8.31
C TYR A 252 -4.71 -12.31 -7.21
N ALA A 253 -4.83 -12.84 -5.99
CA ALA A 253 -5.29 -12.10 -4.80
C ALA A 253 -4.19 -11.18 -4.24
N GLY A 254 -3.43 -10.51 -5.12
CA GLY A 254 -2.31 -9.64 -4.75
C GLY A 254 -2.60 -8.13 -4.94
N GLY A 255 -3.84 -7.76 -5.29
CA GLY A 255 -4.24 -6.36 -5.33
C GLY A 255 -4.50 -5.82 -3.91
N ILE A 256 -4.35 -4.52 -3.73
CA ILE A 256 -4.59 -3.84 -2.45
C ILE A 256 -6.08 -3.90 -2.08
N LEU A 257 -6.96 -3.83 -3.08
CA LEU A 257 -8.43 -3.82 -2.93
C LEU A 257 -9.03 -5.24 -3.04
N PRO A 258 -10.26 -5.47 -2.53
CA PRO A 258 -10.87 -6.78 -2.58
C PRO A 258 -11.13 -7.23 -4.02
N LYS A 259 -10.94 -8.52 -4.26
CA LYS A 259 -11.44 -9.19 -5.46
C LYS A 259 -12.81 -9.77 -5.21
N PHE A 260 -13.80 -9.29 -5.95
CA PHE A 260 -15.18 -9.79 -5.87
C PHE A 260 -15.39 -10.99 -6.80
N ARG A 261 -16.05 -12.03 -6.31
CA ARG A 261 -16.44 -13.22 -7.07
C ARG A 261 -17.81 -13.08 -7.70
N THR A 262 -18.67 -12.28 -7.07
CA THR A 262 -20.07 -12.10 -7.48
C THR A 262 -20.42 -10.61 -7.54
N ILE A 263 -21.39 -10.28 -8.39
CA ILE A 263 -21.93 -8.92 -8.49
C ILE A 263 -22.55 -8.45 -7.16
N GLN A 264 -23.08 -9.39 -6.38
CA GLN A 264 -23.68 -9.12 -5.08
C GLN A 264 -22.65 -8.65 -4.05
N GLU A 265 -21.45 -9.25 -4.01
CA GLU A 265 -20.35 -8.80 -3.14
C GLU A 265 -19.92 -7.36 -3.46
N ALA A 266 -19.96 -7.00 -4.75
CA ALA A 266 -19.66 -5.65 -5.25
C ALA A 266 -20.85 -4.68 -5.18
N GLY A 267 -21.99 -5.09 -4.62
CA GLY A 267 -23.26 -4.35 -4.73
C GLY A 267 -23.21 -2.91 -4.22
N TYR A 268 -22.46 -2.64 -3.16
CA TYR A 268 -22.29 -1.29 -2.61
C TYR A 268 -21.54 -0.34 -3.56
N LEU A 269 -20.67 -0.87 -4.42
CA LEU A 269 -19.95 -0.12 -5.46
C LEU A 269 -20.73 -0.03 -6.77
N LEU A 270 -21.54 -1.03 -7.08
CA LEU A 270 -22.35 -1.06 -8.31
C LEU A 270 -23.70 -0.35 -8.17
N ASN A 271 -24.10 0.00 -6.95
CA ASN A 271 -25.31 0.77 -6.73
C ASN A 271 -25.13 2.22 -7.23
N GLU A 272 -25.81 2.52 -8.32
CA GLU A 272 -25.88 3.84 -8.94
C GLU A 272 -26.99 4.63 -8.22
N GLY A 273 -26.62 5.27 -7.11
CA GLY A 273 -27.49 6.22 -6.40
C GLY A 273 -27.58 7.56 -7.13
N ASP A 274 -27.68 8.66 -6.38
CA ASP A 274 -27.66 9.99 -6.99
C ASP A 274 -26.34 10.25 -7.71
N LEU A 275 -26.45 10.83 -8.92
CA LEU A 275 -25.32 11.22 -9.73
C LEU A 275 -24.81 12.60 -9.29
N VAL A 276 -23.49 12.72 -9.13
CA VAL A 276 -22.81 13.98 -8.84
C VAL A 276 -21.86 14.34 -9.98
N PRO A 277 -21.73 15.63 -10.35
CA PRO A 277 -20.79 16.03 -11.40
C PRO A 277 -19.35 15.84 -10.92
N ILE A 278 -18.41 15.52 -11.81
CA ILE A 278 -17.02 15.29 -11.43
C ILE A 278 -16.33 16.52 -10.83
N ASP A 279 -16.84 17.73 -11.15
CA ASP A 279 -16.35 18.99 -10.60
C ASP A 279 -16.92 19.32 -9.21
N SER A 280 -17.76 18.45 -8.62
CA SER A 280 -18.12 18.54 -7.19
C SER A 280 -17.08 17.90 -6.27
N LEU A 281 -16.17 17.07 -6.80
CA LEU A 281 -15.06 16.53 -6.02
C LEU A 281 -14.09 17.66 -5.63
N PRO A 282 -13.35 17.52 -4.51
CA PRO A 282 -12.33 18.48 -4.14
C PRO A 282 -11.32 18.70 -5.27
N ASN A 283 -10.78 19.91 -5.39
CA ASN A 283 -9.73 20.19 -6.36
C ASN A 283 -8.65 21.02 -5.68
N VAL A 284 -7.49 20.42 -5.51
CA VAL A 284 -6.32 21.03 -4.89
C VAL A 284 -5.21 21.29 -5.91
N SER A 285 -5.50 21.09 -7.20
CA SER A 285 -4.51 21.28 -8.26
C SER A 285 -4.12 22.74 -8.47
N GLU A 286 -2.88 22.93 -8.87
CA GLU A 286 -2.25 24.20 -9.16
C GLU A 286 -1.25 24.05 -10.31
N SER A 287 -0.78 25.17 -10.85
CA SER A 287 0.31 25.15 -11.84
C SER A 287 1.68 24.88 -11.22
N ASP A 288 1.78 24.97 -9.89
CA ASP A 288 3.00 24.78 -9.11
C ASP A 288 2.80 23.63 -8.11
N MET A 289 3.66 22.61 -8.19
CA MET A 289 3.57 21.42 -7.34
C MET A 289 3.81 21.73 -5.86
N GLU A 290 4.59 22.76 -5.52
CA GLU A 290 4.78 23.16 -4.13
C GLU A 290 3.45 23.65 -3.53
N LEU A 291 2.67 24.43 -4.28
CA LEU A 291 1.33 24.86 -3.87
C LEU A 291 0.35 23.69 -3.77
N GLU A 292 0.45 22.70 -4.66
CA GLU A 292 -0.34 21.46 -4.55
C GLU A 292 -0.02 20.70 -3.26
N ILE A 293 1.26 20.56 -2.91
CA ILE A 293 1.70 19.93 -1.65
C ILE A 293 1.15 20.71 -0.44
N GLU A 294 1.21 22.04 -0.45
CA GLU A 294 0.69 22.87 0.62
C GLU A 294 -0.83 22.72 0.80
N ARG A 295 -1.59 22.64 -0.31
CA ARG A 295 -3.04 22.42 -0.27
C ARG A 295 -3.41 21.05 0.25
N CYS A 296 -2.74 19.99 -0.24
CA CYS A 296 -2.90 18.64 0.27
C CYS A 296 -2.59 18.59 1.78
N THR A 297 -1.48 19.20 2.19
CA THR A 297 -1.06 19.23 3.60
C THR A 297 -2.07 19.98 4.47
N THR A 298 -2.58 21.12 4.00
CA THR A 298 -3.61 21.90 4.70
C THR A 298 -4.91 21.12 4.87
N ALA A 299 -5.35 20.43 3.82
CA ALA A 299 -6.56 19.61 3.86
C ALA A 299 -6.43 18.45 4.87
N LEU A 300 -5.29 17.75 4.87
CA LEU A 300 -5.00 16.67 5.81
C LEU A 300 -4.85 17.17 7.26
N ALA A 301 -4.17 18.30 7.46
CA ALA A 301 -4.03 18.91 8.77
C ALA A 301 -5.39 19.29 9.38
N ALA A 302 -6.35 19.73 8.55
CA ALA A 302 -7.70 20.09 9.01
C ALA A 302 -8.46 18.91 9.63
N ILE A 303 -8.12 17.67 9.28
CA ILE A 303 -8.70 16.44 9.86
C ILE A 303 -7.75 15.72 10.85
N GLY A 304 -6.67 16.38 11.24
CA GLY A 304 -5.74 15.95 12.29
C GLY A 304 -4.61 15.05 11.82
N TYR A 305 -4.29 15.04 10.53
CA TYR A 305 -3.16 14.30 9.98
C TYR A 305 -1.91 15.17 9.82
N GLU A 306 -0.75 14.57 10.10
CA GLU A 306 0.58 15.19 9.99
C GLU A 306 1.41 14.37 8.99
N PRO A 307 1.47 14.78 7.70
CA PRO A 307 2.26 14.08 6.71
C PRO A 307 3.77 14.31 6.90
N LEU A 308 4.51 13.22 6.92
CA LEU A 308 5.97 13.17 7.08
C LEU A 308 6.61 12.63 5.81
N VAL A 309 7.78 13.15 5.45
CA VAL A 309 8.50 12.73 4.24
C VAL A 309 9.93 12.33 4.61
N ILE A 310 10.30 11.09 4.30
CA ILE A 310 11.70 10.67 4.29
C ILE A 310 12.22 10.74 2.86
N ASN A 311 13.32 11.45 2.65
CA ASN A 311 14.04 11.40 1.38
C ASN A 311 14.86 10.10 1.29
N ILE A 312 14.48 9.24 0.35
CA ILE A 312 15.14 7.94 0.10
C ILE A 312 15.88 7.94 -1.24
N THR A 313 16.15 9.11 -1.82
CA THR A 313 16.89 9.27 -3.08
C THR A 313 18.22 8.50 -3.02
N HIS A 314 18.36 7.49 -3.87
CA HIS A 314 19.59 6.70 -3.91
C HIS A 314 20.76 7.55 -4.43
N PRO A 315 21.91 7.63 -3.72
CA PRO A 315 22.98 8.58 -4.03
C PRO A 315 23.64 8.38 -5.40
N THR A 316 23.60 7.16 -5.93
CA THR A 316 24.12 6.85 -7.28
C THR A 316 23.09 7.14 -8.36
N LEU A 317 21.81 6.84 -8.14
CA LEU A 317 20.77 7.03 -9.16
C LEU A 317 20.41 8.51 -9.29
N LYS A 318 20.39 9.23 -8.16
CA LYS A 318 20.03 10.66 -8.07
C LYS A 318 18.67 10.98 -8.70
N ILE A 319 17.78 10.00 -8.69
CA ILE A 319 16.37 10.17 -9.07
C ILE A 319 15.61 10.45 -7.78
N PRO A 320 14.89 11.58 -7.68
CA PRO A 320 14.10 11.93 -6.52
C PRO A 320 13.16 10.79 -6.12
N SER A 321 13.34 10.29 -4.90
CA SER A 321 12.51 9.24 -4.32
C SER A 321 12.21 9.57 -2.86
N VAL A 322 10.99 9.33 -2.44
CA VAL A 322 10.50 9.61 -1.08
C VAL A 322 9.72 8.43 -0.51
N PHE A 323 9.63 8.42 0.82
CA PHE A 323 8.68 7.62 1.57
C PHE A 323 7.81 8.56 2.41
N VAL A 324 6.54 8.69 2.01
CA VAL A 324 5.55 9.54 2.66
C VAL A 324 4.80 8.74 3.70
N ILE A 325 4.81 9.21 4.94
CA ILE A 325 4.16 8.58 6.09
C ILE A 325 3.07 9.51 6.62
N ILE A 326 1.87 8.97 6.84
CA ILE A 326 0.78 9.68 7.53
C ILE A 326 0.34 8.80 8.70
N PRO A 327 0.81 9.08 9.93
CA PRO A 327 0.41 8.30 11.10
C PRO A 327 -1.11 8.29 11.28
N GLY A 328 -1.70 7.09 11.48
CA GLY A 328 -3.15 6.92 11.64
C GLY A 328 -3.97 6.89 10.36
N SER A 329 -3.33 6.89 9.18
CA SER A 329 -4.02 6.59 7.92
C SER A 329 -4.37 5.10 7.87
N GLU A 330 -5.66 4.78 7.78
CA GLU A 330 -6.18 3.42 7.55
C GLU A 330 -5.49 2.69 6.40
N GLN A 331 -5.31 1.37 6.53
CA GLN A 331 -4.68 0.52 5.51
C GLN A 331 -5.45 -0.79 5.34
N TYR A 332 -5.72 -1.16 4.08
CA TYR A 332 -6.57 -2.28 3.72
C TYR A 332 -5.86 -3.40 2.97
N GLU A 333 -4.56 -3.27 2.64
CA GLU A 333 -3.82 -4.36 1.97
C GLU A 333 -4.17 -5.70 2.66
N ASN A 334 -4.78 -6.62 1.91
CA ASN A 334 -5.91 -7.51 2.26
C ASN A 334 -5.91 -8.28 3.60
N LEU A 335 -4.94 -8.10 4.50
CA LEU A 335 -4.83 -8.70 5.83
C LEU A 335 -4.03 -7.82 6.86
N PHE A 336 -3.51 -6.65 6.47
CA PHE A 336 -2.77 -5.71 7.36
C PHE A 336 -3.70 -5.00 8.36
N CYS A 337 -4.98 -4.83 8.03
CA CYS A 337 -5.97 -4.21 8.92
C CYS A 337 -6.18 -5.00 10.23
N ASP A 338 -5.85 -6.29 10.23
CA ASP A 338 -5.96 -7.15 11.41
C ASP A 338 -4.68 -7.15 12.28
N LEU A 339 -3.62 -6.49 11.81
CA LEU A 339 -2.37 -6.37 12.55
C LEU A 339 -2.48 -5.33 13.65
N ASN A 340 -1.68 -5.50 14.68
CA ASN A 340 -1.74 -4.73 15.91
C ASN A 340 -0.34 -4.56 16.49
N THR A 341 -0.22 -3.73 17.52
CA THR A 341 1.10 -3.40 18.09
C THR A 341 1.88 -4.61 18.63
N TYR A 342 1.22 -5.69 19.10
CA TYR A 342 1.93 -6.90 19.52
C TYR A 342 2.66 -7.56 18.35
N TYR A 343 2.01 -7.59 17.17
CA TYR A 343 2.63 -8.10 15.94
C TYR A 343 3.85 -7.27 15.56
N TYR A 344 3.74 -5.94 15.54
CA TYR A 344 4.86 -5.06 15.14
C TYR A 344 6.02 -5.08 16.14
N ILE A 345 5.76 -5.27 17.44
CA ILE A 345 6.82 -5.54 18.42
C ILE A 345 7.52 -6.89 18.11
N GLY A 346 6.75 -7.92 17.77
CA GLY A 346 7.28 -9.20 17.32
C GLY A 346 8.16 -9.08 16.08
N ARG A 347 7.72 -8.30 15.09
CA ARG A 347 8.49 -7.94 13.89
C ARG A 347 9.81 -7.28 14.25
N ARG A 348 9.79 -6.34 15.19
CA ARG A 348 11.03 -5.69 15.62
C ARG A 348 12.01 -6.67 16.27
N PHE A 349 11.55 -7.55 17.17
CA PHE A 349 12.39 -8.59 17.75
C PHE A 349 12.97 -9.52 16.68
N GLN A 350 12.19 -9.88 15.67
CA GLN A 350 12.63 -10.71 14.54
C GLN A 350 13.74 -10.01 13.75
N HIS A 351 13.63 -8.71 13.48
CA HIS A 351 14.68 -7.91 12.83
C HIS A 351 15.97 -7.82 13.66
N LEU A 352 15.85 -7.86 15.00
CA LEU A 352 17.00 -7.91 15.91
C LEU A 352 17.60 -9.32 16.06
N GLY A 353 17.03 -10.34 15.40
CA GLY A 353 17.46 -11.74 15.52
C GLY A 353 17.04 -12.42 16.83
N CYS A 354 16.22 -11.77 17.65
CA CYS A 354 15.70 -12.30 18.91
C CYS A 354 14.46 -13.17 18.68
N PHE A 355 14.61 -14.27 17.94
CA PHE A 355 13.50 -15.08 17.43
C PHE A 355 12.59 -15.66 18.51
N ASP A 356 13.11 -16.12 19.65
CA ASP A 356 12.27 -16.63 20.75
C ASP A 356 11.36 -15.53 21.35
N SER A 357 11.88 -14.30 21.47
CA SER A 357 11.08 -13.15 21.89
C SER A 357 10.03 -12.78 20.83
N ALA A 358 10.42 -12.77 19.56
CA ALA A 358 9.50 -12.53 18.45
C ALA A 358 8.31 -13.50 18.47
N ILE A 359 8.58 -14.81 18.61
CA ILE A 359 7.54 -15.84 18.71
C ILE A 359 6.59 -15.57 19.88
N SER A 360 7.11 -15.20 21.06
CA SER A 360 6.27 -14.86 22.22
C SER A 360 5.33 -13.69 21.94
N TRP A 361 5.82 -12.64 21.27
CA TRP A 361 5.01 -11.47 20.90
C TRP A 361 3.97 -11.78 19.82
N TYR A 362 4.29 -12.62 18.85
CA TYR A 362 3.29 -13.10 17.88
C TYR A 362 2.23 -13.98 18.54
N GLN A 363 2.60 -14.84 19.50
CA GLN A 363 1.63 -15.60 20.29
C GLN A 363 0.72 -14.68 21.11
N LYS A 364 1.25 -13.60 21.69
CA LYS A 364 0.44 -12.56 22.34
C LYS A 364 -0.51 -11.90 21.34
N SER A 365 -0.04 -11.53 20.15
CA SER A 365 -0.87 -10.99 19.06
C SER A 365 -2.05 -11.91 18.76
N ILE A 366 -1.81 -13.20 18.55
CA ILE A 366 -2.85 -14.20 18.31
C ILE A 366 -3.85 -14.25 19.47
N SER A 367 -3.36 -14.25 20.71
CA SER A 367 -4.22 -14.38 21.90
C SER A 367 -5.12 -13.16 22.15
N LYS A 368 -4.61 -11.95 21.86
CA LYS A 368 -5.31 -10.68 22.10
C LYS A 368 -6.13 -10.24 20.90
N HIS A 369 -5.68 -10.57 19.70
CA HIS A 369 -6.26 -10.19 18.43
C HIS A 369 -6.27 -11.40 17.48
N PRO A 370 -7.23 -12.34 17.63
CA PRO A 370 -7.29 -13.57 16.85
C PRO A 370 -7.35 -13.35 15.33
N ALA A 371 -7.84 -12.20 14.86
CA ALA A 371 -7.83 -11.84 13.43
C ALA A 371 -6.40 -11.79 12.84
N SER A 372 -5.39 -11.43 13.64
CA SER A 372 -3.98 -11.42 13.24
C SER A 372 -3.35 -12.81 13.05
N SER A 373 -4.11 -13.90 13.26
CA SER A 373 -3.57 -15.26 13.35
C SER A 373 -2.80 -15.68 12.10
N CYS A 374 -3.38 -15.43 10.93
CA CYS A 374 -2.77 -15.81 9.65
C CYS A 374 -1.34 -15.25 9.54
N HIS A 375 -1.20 -13.94 9.70
CA HIS A 375 0.09 -13.24 9.63
C HIS A 375 1.04 -13.64 10.76
N SER A 376 0.52 -13.78 11.97
CA SER A 376 1.33 -14.12 13.14
C SER A 376 1.92 -15.53 13.02
N TYR A 377 1.15 -16.51 12.54
CA TYR A 377 1.65 -17.88 12.31
C TYR A 377 2.67 -17.94 11.19
N MET A 378 2.51 -17.15 10.12
CA MET A 378 3.54 -17.01 9.09
C MET A 378 4.87 -16.53 9.68
N GLN A 379 4.83 -15.46 10.49
CA GLN A 379 6.06 -14.93 11.10
C GLN A 379 6.67 -15.86 12.16
N ILE A 380 5.85 -16.57 12.94
CA ILE A 380 6.33 -17.61 13.86
C ILE A 380 7.03 -18.73 13.08
N ALA A 381 6.46 -19.17 11.96
CA ALA A 381 7.06 -20.19 11.11
C ALA A 381 8.42 -19.74 10.56
N ASP A 382 8.52 -18.48 10.13
CA ASP A 382 9.79 -17.89 9.70
C ASP A 382 10.82 -17.82 10.85
N CYS A 383 10.40 -17.44 12.06
CA CYS A 383 11.28 -17.44 13.23
C CYS A 383 11.83 -18.85 13.52
N TYR A 384 10.99 -19.88 13.49
CA TYR A 384 11.43 -21.27 13.64
C TYR A 384 12.38 -21.71 12.53
N ARG A 385 12.12 -21.30 11.29
CA ARG A 385 13.00 -21.57 10.15
C ARG A 385 14.38 -20.94 10.34
N TYR A 386 14.47 -19.71 10.84
CA TYR A 386 15.75 -19.06 11.15
C TYR A 386 16.48 -19.69 12.34
N LEU A 387 15.76 -20.26 13.30
CA LEU A 387 16.31 -21.04 14.41
C LEU A 387 16.75 -22.47 14.01
N GLY A 388 16.57 -22.88 12.75
CA GLY A 388 16.84 -24.25 12.29
C GLY A 388 15.83 -25.29 12.78
N LYS A 389 14.72 -24.87 13.38
CA LYS A 389 13.63 -25.73 13.87
C LYS A 389 12.62 -25.98 12.75
N TYR A 390 13.08 -26.69 11.71
CA TYR A 390 12.33 -26.80 10.45
C TYR A 390 11.00 -27.56 10.57
N GLN A 391 10.90 -28.54 11.48
CA GLN A 391 9.66 -29.27 11.68
C GLN A 391 8.57 -28.39 12.32
N GLU A 392 8.95 -27.57 13.29
CA GLU A 392 8.10 -26.58 13.94
C GLU A 392 7.70 -25.47 12.95
N ALA A 393 8.62 -25.04 12.09
CA ALA A 393 8.32 -24.10 11.01
C ALA A 393 7.23 -24.65 10.08
N ILE A 394 7.38 -25.89 9.59
CA ILE A 394 6.38 -26.55 8.72
C ILE A 394 5.02 -26.66 9.43
N ASN A 395 5.00 -26.98 10.72
CA ASN A 395 3.75 -27.06 11.48
C ASN A 395 3.03 -25.71 11.53
N ASN A 396 3.76 -24.61 11.79
CA ASN A 396 3.16 -23.26 11.82
C ASN A 396 2.75 -22.78 10.43
N TYR A 397 3.49 -23.11 9.38
CA TYR A 397 3.07 -22.85 7.99
C TYR A 397 1.75 -23.55 7.64
N LYS A 398 1.55 -24.79 8.12
CA LYS A 398 0.27 -25.50 7.93
C LYS A 398 -0.88 -24.81 8.66
N ILE A 399 -0.65 -24.34 9.89
CA ILE A 399 -1.66 -23.59 10.65
C ILE A 399 -1.99 -22.28 9.93
N CYS A 400 -0.97 -21.55 9.47
CA CYS A 400 -1.15 -20.34 8.65
C CYS A 400 -1.99 -20.62 7.40
N PHE A 401 -1.75 -21.74 6.70
CA PHE A 401 -2.52 -22.14 5.53
C PHE A 401 -3.98 -22.48 5.85
N GLN A 402 -4.24 -23.03 7.04
CA GLN A 402 -5.60 -23.29 7.54
C GLN A 402 -6.39 -22.02 7.86
N CYS A 403 -5.71 -20.87 8.01
CA CYS A 403 -6.36 -19.56 8.13
C CYS A 403 -6.85 -19.00 6.78
N GLU A 404 -6.82 -19.79 5.71
CA GLU A 404 -7.23 -19.40 4.35
C GLU A 404 -6.55 -18.10 3.85
N PRO A 405 -5.20 -18.03 3.86
CA PRO A 405 -4.49 -16.85 3.38
C PRO A 405 -4.79 -16.56 1.92
N ASP A 406 -4.52 -15.33 1.47
CA ASP A 406 -4.54 -15.00 0.05
C ASP A 406 -3.53 -15.85 -0.75
N ARG A 407 -3.70 -15.88 -2.08
CA ARG A 407 -2.88 -16.70 -2.97
C ARG A 407 -1.39 -16.34 -2.94
N VAL A 408 -1.04 -15.07 -2.72
CA VAL A 408 0.37 -14.61 -2.67
C VAL A 408 1.05 -15.19 -1.44
N MET A 409 0.37 -15.13 -0.30
CA MET A 409 0.83 -15.75 0.93
C MET A 409 0.85 -17.28 0.82
N GLN A 410 -0.14 -17.92 0.19
CA GLN A 410 -0.12 -19.37 -0.07
C GLN A 410 1.12 -19.82 -0.87
N ILE A 411 1.50 -19.08 -1.92
CA ILE A 411 2.71 -19.35 -2.72
C ILE A 411 3.97 -19.19 -1.85
N SER A 412 4.01 -18.13 -1.03
CA SER A 412 5.12 -17.85 -0.11
C SER A 412 5.28 -18.96 0.94
N ILE A 413 4.17 -19.45 1.51
CA ILE A 413 4.15 -20.59 2.42
C ILE A 413 4.68 -21.84 1.73
N TYR A 414 4.18 -22.16 0.54
CA TYR A 414 4.61 -23.34 -0.22
C TYR A 414 6.12 -23.35 -0.46
N ASN A 415 6.66 -22.25 -0.97
CA ASN A 415 8.10 -22.09 -1.22
C ASN A 415 8.93 -22.22 0.07
N SER A 416 8.44 -21.68 1.18
CA SER A 416 9.13 -21.75 2.47
C SER A 416 9.10 -23.15 3.08
N VAL A 417 8.00 -23.88 2.92
CA VAL A 417 7.89 -25.29 3.31
C VAL A 417 8.85 -26.16 2.51
N LEU A 418 8.95 -25.96 1.18
CA LEU A 418 9.92 -26.69 0.35
C LEU A 418 11.35 -26.52 0.86
N LYS A 419 11.77 -25.27 1.15
CA LYS A 419 13.09 -24.98 1.73
C LYS A 419 13.31 -25.70 3.07
N CYS A 420 12.29 -25.76 3.93
CA CYS A 420 12.39 -26.48 5.20
C CYS A 420 12.54 -27.99 5.00
N ILE A 421 11.80 -28.58 4.05
CA ILE A 421 11.89 -30.01 3.71
C ILE A 421 13.28 -30.36 3.16
N GLU A 422 13.84 -29.52 2.29
CA GLU A 422 15.20 -29.71 1.76
C GLU A 422 16.24 -29.73 2.87
N LYS A 423 16.13 -28.80 3.84
CA LYS A 423 17.03 -28.76 5.00
C LYS A 423 16.90 -29.99 5.89
N LEU A 424 15.67 -30.42 6.20
CA LEU A 424 15.45 -31.66 6.98
C LEU A 424 16.02 -32.89 6.28
N LYS A 425 15.89 -32.99 4.95
CA LYS A 425 16.47 -34.10 4.17
C LYS A 425 18.00 -34.10 4.19
N ALA A 426 18.62 -32.92 4.20
CA ALA A 426 20.07 -32.79 4.29
C ALA A 426 20.63 -33.12 5.69
N GLU A 427 19.77 -33.16 6.72
CA GLU A 427 20.14 -33.52 8.10
C GLU A 427 19.99 -35.02 8.39
N VAL A 428 19.42 -35.80 7.48
CA VAL A 428 19.34 -37.28 7.60
C VAL A 428 20.59 -37.88 6.95
N PRO A 429 21.42 -38.64 7.70
CA PRO A 429 22.68 -39.23 7.20
C PRO A 429 22.53 -40.20 6.02
#